data_AF-C1ECJ9-F1
#
_entry.id   AF-C1ECJ9-F1
#
_cell.length_a   1.000
_cell.length_b   1.000
_cell.length_c   1.000
_cell.angle_alpha   90.00
_cell.angle_beta   90.00
_cell.angle_gamma   90.00
#
_symmetry.space_group_name_H-M   'P 1'
#
loop_
_entity.id
_entity.type
_entity.pdbx_description
1 polymer ?
#
loop_
_entity_poly.entity_id
_entity_poly.type
_entity_poly.pdbx_seq_one_letter_code
_entity_poly.pdbx_strand_id
1 'polypeptide(L)'
;MAWETVASSWTSTQVRHMAKAAKKKQPVKKKAQGAPKAEVNPRMKAAVEQYKDMLFGAVPRLTKEQMAENISEEELKEFQLRAAEYSRKKMAQHRAFQKDINNKIRHKRAAIAALPPGYLRDHAETPDNTLFPLKRRLPGWDTPAIEGYYEEKQRAMEEAVMGGGDGAIGSAGPSR
;
A
#
# COMPACT_ATOMS: atom_id res chain seq x y z
N MET A 1 -37.62 32.06 -24.80
CA MET A 1 -36.36 32.48 -24.16
C MET A 1 -35.56 31.22 -23.89
N ALA A 2 -34.62 30.93 -24.80
CA ALA A 2 -33.80 29.74 -24.81
C ALA A 2 -32.63 29.90 -23.83
N TRP A 3 -32.34 28.88 -23.04
CA TRP A 3 -31.18 28.84 -22.15
C TRP A 3 -30.19 27.86 -22.78
N GLU A 4 -29.08 28.42 -23.24
CA GLU A 4 -28.04 27.71 -23.95
C GLU A 4 -27.29 26.75 -23.03
N THR A 5 -27.05 25.55 -23.55
CA THR A 5 -26.18 24.54 -22.97
C THR A 5 -24.73 25.02 -23.02
N VAL A 6 -24.12 25.31 -21.86
CA VAL A 6 -22.68 25.54 -21.75
C VAL A 6 -21.96 24.19 -21.96
N ALA A 7 -21.64 23.89 -23.21
CA ALA A 7 -20.73 22.82 -23.57
C ALA A 7 -19.31 23.23 -23.14
N SER A 8 -18.79 22.58 -22.10
CA SER A 8 -17.37 22.64 -21.75
C SER A 8 -16.56 21.91 -22.83
N SER A 9 -16.24 22.61 -23.92
CA SER A 9 -15.32 22.14 -24.95
C SER A 9 -13.89 22.29 -24.45
N TRP A 10 -13.32 21.22 -23.89
CA TRP A 10 -11.87 21.11 -23.77
C TRP A 10 -11.28 20.91 -25.17
N THR A 11 -11.06 22.03 -25.87
CA THR A 11 -10.44 22.06 -27.18
C THR A 11 -8.98 21.62 -27.07
N SER A 12 -8.62 20.61 -27.86
CA SER A 12 -7.29 20.00 -28.03
C SER A 12 -6.22 20.93 -28.64
N THR A 13 -6.46 22.24 -28.63
CA THR A 13 -5.66 23.25 -29.33
C THR A 13 -4.52 23.81 -28.46
N GLN A 14 -4.62 23.71 -27.13
CA GLN A 14 -3.57 24.20 -26.21
C GLN A 14 -2.32 23.31 -26.14
N VAL A 15 -2.35 22.12 -26.76
CA VAL A 15 -1.22 21.17 -26.76
C VAL A 15 -0.25 21.38 -27.93
N ARG A 16 -0.59 22.20 -28.95
CA ARG A 16 0.22 22.31 -30.18
C ARG A 16 1.12 23.54 -30.29
N HIS A 17 1.02 24.52 -29.40
CA HIS A 17 1.84 25.75 -29.47
C HIS A 17 3.22 25.65 -28.78
N MET A 18 3.56 24.52 -28.16
CA MET A 18 4.88 24.32 -27.54
C MET A 18 5.92 23.61 -28.44
N ALA A 19 5.57 23.30 -29.69
CA ALA A 19 6.41 22.45 -30.56
C ALA A 19 7.27 23.18 -31.60
N LYS A 20 7.31 24.52 -31.63
CA LYS A 20 8.17 25.28 -32.56
C LYS A 20 8.83 26.48 -31.89
N ALA A 21 9.79 26.21 -31.00
CA ALA A 21 10.81 27.18 -30.63
C ALA A 21 12.19 26.62 -31.00
N ALA A 22 12.91 27.43 -31.77
CA ALA A 22 14.23 27.26 -32.38
C ALA A 22 15.20 26.28 -31.68
N LYS A 23 15.79 25.38 -32.48
CA LYS A 23 17.02 24.62 -32.19
C LYS A 23 18.20 25.60 -32.02
N LYS A 24 18.30 26.26 -30.87
CA LYS A 24 19.53 26.89 -30.41
C LYS A 24 20.41 25.77 -29.86
N LYS A 25 21.56 25.51 -30.49
CA LYS A 25 22.53 24.51 -30.03
C LYS A 25 22.92 24.87 -28.59
N GLN A 26 22.37 24.11 -27.64
CA GLN A 26 22.75 24.16 -26.23
C GLN A 26 24.21 23.71 -26.14
N PRO A 27 25.09 24.42 -25.40
CA PRO A 27 26.42 23.91 -25.14
C PRO A 27 26.29 22.56 -24.44
N VAL A 28 26.99 21.55 -24.97
CA VAL A 28 27.07 20.21 -24.38
C VAL A 28 27.55 20.38 -22.94
N LYS A 29 26.62 20.27 -21.98
CA LYS A 29 26.97 20.15 -20.57
C LYS A 29 27.86 18.92 -20.47
N LYS A 30 29.14 19.14 -20.16
CA LYS A 30 30.08 18.07 -19.77
C LYS A 30 29.34 17.20 -18.76
N LYS A 31 29.34 15.88 -18.97
CA LYS A 31 28.81 14.90 -18.02
C LYS A 31 29.21 15.35 -16.62
N ALA A 32 28.24 15.52 -15.72
CA ALA A 32 28.53 15.65 -14.31
C ALA A 32 29.46 14.48 -13.96
N GLN A 33 30.71 14.79 -13.61
CA GLN A 33 31.63 13.80 -13.07
C GLN A 33 30.87 13.13 -11.93
N GLY A 34 30.73 11.82 -12.05
CA GLY A 34 29.92 11.01 -11.15
C GLY A 34 30.26 11.34 -9.70
N ALA A 35 29.26 11.27 -8.83
CA ALA A 35 29.43 11.40 -7.39
C ALA A 35 30.74 10.71 -6.94
N PRO A 36 31.52 11.31 -6.02
CA PRO A 36 32.72 10.68 -5.52
C PRO A 36 32.35 9.27 -5.07
N LYS A 37 33.01 8.25 -5.65
CA LYS A 37 32.80 6.87 -5.23
C LYS A 37 33.11 6.83 -3.74
N ALA A 38 32.08 6.62 -2.92
CA ALA A 38 32.27 6.44 -1.49
C ALA A 38 33.37 5.38 -1.29
N GLU A 39 34.36 5.68 -0.46
CA GLU A 39 35.42 4.74 -0.12
C GLU A 39 34.79 3.56 0.62
N VAL A 40 34.45 2.52 -0.13
CA VAL A 40 33.91 1.30 0.44
C VAL A 40 35.07 0.58 1.10
N ASN A 41 34.95 0.33 2.41
CA ASN A 41 35.93 -0.45 3.16
C ASN A 41 36.19 -1.79 2.43
N PRO A 42 37.44 -2.14 2.11
CA PRO A 42 37.76 -3.34 1.33
C PRO A 42 37.26 -4.63 2.00
N ARG A 43 37.19 -4.66 3.33
CA ARG A 43 36.64 -5.79 4.10
C ARG A 43 35.13 -5.97 3.86
N MET A 44 34.38 -4.87 3.79
CA MET A 44 32.95 -4.92 3.50
C MET A 44 32.69 -5.37 2.06
N LYS A 45 33.53 -4.94 1.12
CA LYS A 45 33.43 -5.39 -0.27
C LYS A 45 33.72 -6.89 -0.40
N ALA A 46 34.77 -7.37 0.27
CA ALA A 46 35.11 -8.80 0.31
C ALA A 46 33.98 -9.63 0.93
N ALA A 47 33.38 -9.16 2.04
CA ALA A 47 32.25 -9.84 2.67
C ALA A 47 31.02 -9.88 1.74
N VAL A 48 30.69 -8.76 1.08
CA VAL A 48 29.56 -8.72 0.13
C VAL A 48 29.82 -9.61 -1.08
N GLU A 49 31.06 -9.71 -1.58
CA GLU A 49 31.41 -10.62 -2.67
C GLU A 49 31.34 -12.10 -2.23
N GLN A 50 31.77 -12.42 -1.00
CA GLN A 50 31.68 -13.76 -0.43
C GLN A 50 30.23 -14.25 -0.28
N TYR A 51 29.33 -13.38 0.20
CA TYR A 51 27.93 -13.73 0.42
C TYR A 51 27.02 -13.33 -0.74
N LYS A 52 27.56 -12.85 -1.86
CA LYS A 52 26.78 -12.34 -3.00
C LYS A 52 25.79 -13.38 -3.52
N ASP A 53 26.24 -14.62 -3.66
CA ASP A 53 25.42 -15.71 -4.18
C ASP A 53 24.37 -16.17 -3.15
N MET A 54 24.63 -16.02 -1.85
CA MET A 54 23.63 -16.23 -0.80
C MET A 54 22.59 -15.09 -0.76
N LEU A 55 23.05 -13.83 -0.86
CA LEU A 55 22.25 -12.61 -0.85
C LEU A 55 21.32 -12.52 -2.07
N PHE A 56 21.81 -12.94 -3.24
CA PHE A 56 21.06 -12.84 -4.50
C PHE A 56 20.56 -14.18 -5.04
N GLY A 57 21.00 -15.31 -4.49
CA GLY A 57 20.57 -16.66 -4.88
C GLY A 57 19.40 -17.23 -4.07
N ALA A 58 18.99 -16.57 -2.99
CA ALA A 58 17.79 -16.95 -2.24
C ALA A 58 16.49 -16.82 -3.06
N VAL A 59 16.51 -16.03 -4.13
CA VAL A 59 15.44 -15.97 -5.12
C VAL A 59 16.02 -16.53 -6.43
N PRO A 60 15.64 -17.75 -6.86
CA PRO A 60 16.05 -18.22 -8.17
C PRO A 60 15.53 -17.23 -9.21
N ARG A 61 16.45 -16.59 -9.93
CA ARG A 61 16.10 -15.82 -11.13
C ARG A 61 15.79 -16.84 -12.20
N LEU A 62 14.54 -17.31 -12.24
CA LEU A 62 14.10 -18.16 -13.34
C LEU A 62 14.44 -17.44 -14.65
N THR A 63 15.07 -18.16 -15.56
CA THR A 63 15.32 -17.64 -16.91
C THR A 63 13.97 -17.39 -17.58
N LYS A 64 13.92 -16.49 -18.57
CA LYS A 64 12.68 -16.21 -19.32
C LYS A 64 12.06 -17.48 -19.92
N GLU A 65 12.90 -18.46 -20.24
CA GLU A 65 12.54 -19.78 -20.76
C GLU A 65 11.92 -20.67 -19.69
N GLN A 66 12.42 -20.62 -18.45
CA GLN A 66 11.82 -21.32 -17.29
C GLN A 66 10.50 -20.69 -16.84
N MET A 67 10.32 -19.38 -17.05
CA MET A 67 9.04 -18.69 -16.83
C MET A 67 8.02 -18.95 -17.95
N ALA A 68 8.51 -19.31 -19.14
CA ALA A 68 7.71 -19.72 -20.28
C ALA A 68 7.50 -21.24 -20.23
N GLU A 69 6.91 -21.74 -19.13
CA GLU A 69 6.21 -23.02 -19.21
C GLU A 69 5.21 -22.92 -20.37
N ASN A 70 5.15 -23.95 -21.22
CA ASN A 70 4.40 -23.93 -22.47
C ASN A 70 2.88 -23.92 -22.18
N ILE A 71 2.35 -22.75 -21.83
CA ILE A 71 0.91 -22.51 -21.72
C ILE A 71 0.32 -22.81 -23.09
N SER A 72 -0.64 -23.73 -23.14
CA SER A 72 -1.34 -24.04 -24.38
C SER A 72 -2.07 -22.79 -24.90
N GLU A 73 -2.27 -22.70 -26.22
CA GLU A 73 -2.97 -21.53 -26.79
C GLU A 73 -4.40 -21.36 -26.27
N GLU A 74 -5.01 -22.46 -25.82
CA GLU A 74 -6.34 -22.48 -25.20
C GLU A 74 -6.30 -21.87 -23.80
N GLU A 75 -5.37 -22.31 -22.95
CA GLU A 75 -5.18 -21.74 -21.60
C GLU A 75 -4.80 -20.25 -21.65
N LEU A 76 -3.99 -19.84 -22.64
CA LEU A 76 -3.63 -18.44 -22.81
C LEU A 76 -4.87 -17.57 -23.08
N LYS A 77 -5.80 -18.05 -23.92
CA LYS A 77 -7.06 -17.36 -24.21
C LYS A 77 -7.95 -17.30 -22.97
N GLU A 78 -8.05 -18.40 -22.21
CA GLU A 78 -8.80 -18.42 -20.96
C GLU A 78 -8.26 -17.43 -19.93
N PHE A 79 -6.93 -17.36 -19.76
CA PHE A 79 -6.31 -16.41 -18.85
C PHE A 79 -6.54 -14.96 -19.30
N GLN A 80 -6.49 -14.68 -20.60
CA GLN A 80 -6.81 -13.35 -21.13
C GLN A 80 -8.26 -12.95 -20.84
N LEU A 81 -9.21 -13.86 -21.04
CA LEU A 81 -10.62 -13.63 -20.72
C LEU A 81 -10.81 -13.38 -19.21
N ARG A 82 -10.23 -14.23 -18.35
CA ARG A 82 -10.30 -14.09 -16.90
C ARG A 82 -9.68 -12.77 -16.42
N ALA A 83 -8.55 -12.36 -16.99
CA ALA A 83 -7.90 -11.10 -16.67
C ALA A 83 -8.76 -9.89 -17.09
N ALA A 84 -9.37 -9.93 -18.27
CA ALA A 84 -10.27 -8.88 -18.75
C ALA A 84 -11.51 -8.75 -17.85
N GLU A 85 -12.12 -9.87 -17.45
CA GLU A 85 -13.24 -9.89 -16.52
C GLU A 85 -12.88 -9.34 -15.14
N TYR A 86 -11.74 -9.76 -14.60
CA TYR A 86 -11.23 -9.26 -13.32
C TYR A 86 -11.03 -7.73 -13.39
N SER A 87 -10.39 -7.24 -14.45
CA SER A 87 -10.19 -5.81 -14.68
C SER A 87 -11.52 -5.05 -14.74
N ARG A 88 -12.51 -5.58 -15.48
CA ARG A 88 -13.86 -4.98 -15.56
C ARG A 88 -14.53 -4.91 -14.18
N LYS A 89 -14.51 -6.00 -13.42
CA LYS A 89 -15.07 -6.07 -12.06
C LYS A 89 -14.35 -5.09 -11.11
N LYS A 90 -13.02 -5.02 -11.17
CA LYS A 90 -12.23 -4.12 -10.34
C LYS A 90 -12.51 -2.65 -10.65
N MET A 91 -12.67 -2.30 -11.93
CA MET A 91 -13.05 -0.95 -12.33
C MET A 91 -14.48 -0.60 -11.91
N ALA A 92 -15.40 -1.56 -11.94
CA ALA A 92 -16.75 -1.35 -11.41
C ALA A 92 -16.73 -1.06 -9.89
N GLN A 93 -15.97 -1.85 -9.11
CA GLN A 93 -15.77 -1.61 -7.68
C GLN A 93 -15.15 -0.22 -7.42
N HIS A 94 -14.15 0.17 -8.20
CA HIS A 94 -13.52 1.47 -8.06
C HIS A 94 -14.48 2.63 -8.31
N ARG A 95 -15.31 2.54 -9.37
CA ARG A 95 -16.35 3.56 -9.66
C ARG A 95 -17.42 3.61 -8.58
N ALA A 96 -17.84 2.46 -8.06
CA ALA A 96 -18.80 2.40 -6.94
C ALA A 96 -18.23 3.09 -5.69
N PHE A 97 -16.96 2.83 -5.36
CA PHE A 97 -16.26 3.48 -4.26
C PHE A 97 -16.13 5.00 -4.46
N GLN A 98 -15.77 5.46 -5.66
CA GLN A 98 -15.73 6.91 -5.97
C GLN A 98 -17.10 7.56 -5.81
N LYS A 99 -18.17 6.91 -6.28
CA LYS A 99 -19.55 7.40 -6.14
C LYS A 99 -19.93 7.52 -4.66
N ASP A 100 -19.63 6.50 -3.87
CA ASP A 100 -19.90 6.50 -2.43
C ASP A 100 -19.16 7.63 -1.70
N ILE A 101 -17.86 7.82 -1.96
CA ILE A 101 -17.09 8.95 -1.41
C ILE A 101 -17.70 10.29 -1.80
N ASN A 102 -18.04 10.48 -3.08
CA ASN A 102 -18.63 11.73 -3.56
C ASN A 102 -19.98 12.01 -2.91
N ASN A 103 -20.80 10.98 -2.71
CA ASN A 103 -22.07 11.10 -1.99
C ASN A 103 -21.83 11.50 -0.53
N LYS A 104 -20.90 10.85 0.17
CA LYS A 104 -20.53 11.21 1.54
C LYS A 104 -20.07 12.66 1.65
N ILE A 105 -19.27 13.14 0.71
CA ILE A 105 -18.83 14.56 0.67
C ILE A 105 -20.02 15.50 0.45
N ARG A 106 -20.91 15.18 -0.49
CA ARG A 106 -22.13 15.98 -0.77
C ARG A 106 -23.03 16.06 0.47
N HIS A 107 -23.32 14.92 1.09
CA HIS A 107 -24.13 14.86 2.30
C HIS A 107 -23.46 15.57 3.48
N LYS A 108 -22.13 15.43 3.67
CA LYS A 108 -21.38 16.17 4.70
C LYS A 108 -21.55 17.68 4.52
N ARG A 109 -21.39 18.20 3.30
CA ARG A 109 -21.54 19.64 3.01
C ARG A 109 -22.97 20.12 3.22
N ALA A 110 -23.96 19.34 2.77
CA ALA A 110 -25.37 19.66 2.98
C ALA A 110 -25.73 19.70 4.46
N ALA A 111 -25.21 18.75 5.25
CA ALA A 111 -25.42 18.71 6.70
C ALA A 111 -24.82 19.93 7.40
N ILE A 112 -23.58 20.32 7.07
CA ILE A 112 -22.94 21.51 7.63
C ILE A 112 -23.74 22.78 7.27
N ALA A 113 -24.22 22.89 6.03
CA ALA A 113 -25.03 24.03 5.60
C ALA A 113 -26.39 24.11 6.30
N ALA A 114 -26.94 22.97 6.73
CA ALA A 114 -28.20 22.91 7.48
C ALA A 114 -28.05 23.28 8.97
N LEU A 115 -26.82 23.37 9.49
CA LEU A 115 -26.59 23.81 10.87
C LEU A 115 -26.88 25.31 11.03
N PRO A 116 -27.33 25.74 12.23
CA PRO A 116 -27.48 27.15 12.54
C PRO A 116 -26.15 27.91 12.33
N PRO A 117 -26.19 29.15 11.78
CA PRO A 117 -24.99 29.95 11.61
C PRO A 117 -24.38 30.35 12.95
N GLY A 118 -23.05 30.47 12.99
CA GLY A 118 -22.26 30.79 14.19
C GLY A 118 -21.50 29.59 14.72
N TYR A 119 -21.38 29.50 16.05
CA TYR A 119 -20.48 28.59 16.77
C TYR A 119 -20.45 27.15 16.23
N LEU A 120 -21.63 26.53 16.06
CA LEU A 120 -21.71 25.11 15.66
C LEU A 120 -21.23 24.88 14.22
N ARG A 121 -21.56 25.79 13.31
CA ARG A 121 -21.15 25.68 11.92
C ARG A 121 -19.66 25.96 11.75
N ASP A 122 -19.16 27.00 12.42
CA ASP A 122 -17.76 27.41 12.34
C ASP A 122 -16.83 26.28 12.85
N HIS A 123 -17.17 25.67 13.99
CA HIS A 123 -16.42 24.52 14.50
C HIS A 123 -16.54 23.28 13.61
N ALA A 124 -17.70 23.00 13.01
CA ALA A 124 -17.88 21.87 12.11
C ALA A 124 -17.11 22.01 10.77
N GLU A 125 -16.81 23.24 10.35
CA GLU A 125 -16.01 23.52 9.15
C GLU A 125 -14.50 23.34 9.40
N THR A 126 -14.04 23.42 10.65
CA THR A 126 -12.62 23.23 10.97
C THR A 126 -12.15 21.78 10.71
N PRO A 127 -10.99 21.59 10.04
CA PRO A 127 -10.46 20.25 9.80
C PRO A 127 -9.87 19.66 11.09
N ASP A 128 -10.32 18.45 11.43
CA ASP A 128 -9.77 17.68 12.55
C ASP A 128 -8.46 17.00 12.14
N ASN A 129 -7.36 17.39 12.81
CA ASN A 129 -6.02 16.84 12.61
C ASN A 129 -5.64 15.81 13.68
N THR A 130 -6.59 15.35 14.51
CA THR A 130 -6.32 14.31 15.49
C THR A 130 -5.96 12.99 14.82
N LEU A 131 -5.03 12.26 15.42
CA LEU A 131 -4.60 10.96 14.92
C LEU A 131 -5.70 9.91 15.17
N PHE A 132 -5.77 8.92 14.29
CA PHE A 132 -6.62 7.76 14.55
C PHE A 132 -6.23 7.08 15.88
N PRO A 133 -7.18 6.52 16.63
CA PRO A 133 -6.89 5.84 17.88
C PRO A 133 -5.89 4.69 17.68
N LEU A 134 -4.81 4.67 18.48
CA LEU A 134 -3.76 3.64 18.37
C LEU A 134 -4.29 2.22 18.61
N LYS A 135 -5.41 2.08 19.34
CA LYS A 135 -6.07 0.80 19.60
C LYS A 135 -6.88 0.27 18.41
N ARG A 136 -7.04 1.04 17.32
CA ARG A 136 -7.76 0.58 16.12
C ARG A 136 -6.94 -0.49 15.39
N ARG A 137 -7.30 -1.76 15.59
CA ARG A 137 -6.69 -2.89 14.91
C ARG A 137 -7.21 -2.99 13.48
N LEU A 138 -6.31 -3.23 12.53
CA LEU A 138 -6.73 -3.75 11.23
C LEU A 138 -7.23 -5.19 11.43
N PRO A 139 -8.20 -5.65 10.64
CA PRO A 139 -8.49 -7.08 10.51
C PRO A 139 -7.22 -7.76 9.99
N GLY A 140 -6.38 -8.23 10.91
CA GLY A 140 -5.04 -8.75 10.61
C GLY A 140 -4.96 -10.27 10.54
N TRP A 141 -6.07 -10.94 10.85
CA TRP A 141 -6.18 -12.39 10.86
C TRP A 141 -7.25 -12.76 9.86
N ASP A 142 -6.92 -13.63 8.91
CA ASP A 142 -7.88 -14.16 7.93
C ASP A 142 -9.01 -14.95 8.63
N THR A 143 -8.72 -15.48 9.82
CA THR A 143 -9.65 -16.20 10.68
C THR A 143 -9.89 -15.40 11.96
N PRO A 144 -11.15 -15.20 12.40
CA PRO A 144 -11.41 -14.59 13.70
C PRO A 144 -10.80 -15.42 14.83
N ALA A 145 -10.50 -14.77 15.95
CA ALA A 145 -10.02 -15.47 17.14
C ALA A 145 -11.07 -16.45 17.65
N ILE A 146 -10.62 -17.64 18.07
CA ILE A 146 -11.48 -18.64 18.69
C ILE A 146 -11.91 -18.10 20.06
N GLU A 147 -13.22 -18.03 20.29
CA GLU A 147 -13.79 -17.63 21.58
C GLU A 147 -13.32 -18.58 22.69
N GLY A 148 -12.97 -18.05 23.86
CA GLY A 148 -12.50 -18.85 25.01
C GLY A 148 -11.06 -19.38 24.94
N TYR A 149 -10.42 -19.50 23.77
CA TYR A 149 -9.07 -20.09 23.66
C TYR A 149 -7.99 -19.35 24.48
N TYR A 150 -8.05 -18.01 24.48
CA TYR A 150 -7.13 -17.21 25.28
C TYR A 150 -7.40 -17.32 26.79
N GLU A 151 -8.67 -17.45 27.17
CA GLU A 151 -9.10 -17.59 28.56
C GLU A 151 -8.75 -18.97 29.13
N GLU A 152 -8.89 -20.02 28.34
CA GLU A 152 -8.49 -21.39 28.68
C GLU A 152 -6.98 -21.50 28.86
N LYS A 153 -6.19 -20.88 27.97
CA LYS A 153 -4.72 -20.83 28.12
C LYS A 153 -4.27 -20.04 29.34
N GLN A 154 -4.95 -18.93 29.66
CA GLN A 154 -4.68 -18.19 30.89
C GLN A 154 -5.04 -19.00 32.12
N ARG A 155 -6.21 -19.65 32.14
CA ARG A 155 -6.63 -20.53 33.25
C ARG A 155 -5.67 -21.70 33.45
N ALA A 156 -5.22 -22.34 32.36
CA ALA A 156 -4.24 -23.43 32.43
C ALA A 156 -2.85 -22.95 32.90
N MET A 157 -2.42 -21.74 32.51
CA MET A 157 -1.19 -21.13 33.04
C MET A 157 -1.33 -20.76 34.52
N GLU A 158 -2.45 -20.16 34.92
CA GLU A 158 -2.74 -19.82 36.32
C GLU A 158 -2.81 -21.08 37.18
N GLU A 159 -3.43 -22.15 36.70
CA GLU A 159 -3.47 -23.45 37.37
C GLU A 159 -2.09 -24.10 37.44
N ALA A 160 -1.24 -23.96 36.42
CA ALA A 160 0.14 -24.44 36.47
C ALA A 160 1.03 -23.63 37.44
N VAL A 161 0.80 -22.31 37.56
CA VAL A 161 1.50 -21.43 38.51
C VAL A 161 1.02 -21.67 39.94
N MET A 162 -0.27 -21.88 40.14
CA MET A 162 -0.87 -22.20 41.45
C MET A 162 -0.63 -23.66 41.87
N GLY A 163 -0.53 -24.58 40.91
CA GLY A 163 -0.17 -25.99 41.12
C GLY A 163 1.33 -26.23 41.35
N GLY A 164 2.18 -25.23 41.08
CA GLY A 164 3.61 -25.23 41.45
C GLY A 164 3.89 -24.78 42.89
N GLY A 165 2.84 -24.55 43.69
CA GLY A 165 2.91 -23.97 45.04
C GLY A 165 3.32 -24.94 46.17
N ASP A 166 3.54 -26.22 45.90
CA ASP A 166 3.96 -27.20 46.90
C ASP A 166 5.16 -28.03 46.40
N GLY A 167 6.34 -27.40 46.29
CA GLY A 167 7.57 -28.17 46.04
C GLY A 167 8.79 -27.38 45.59
N ALA A 168 9.65 -27.05 46.57
CA ALA A 168 11.08 -26.81 46.44
C ALA A 168 11.56 -25.59 45.61
N ILE A 169 11.98 -24.57 46.36
CA ILE A 169 13.08 -23.67 45.96
C ILE A 169 14.29 -24.54 45.58
N GLY A 170 14.59 -24.63 44.28
CA GLY A 170 15.69 -25.44 43.76
C GLY A 170 16.27 -24.81 42.50
N SER A 171 17.45 -24.22 42.66
CA SER A 171 18.29 -23.63 41.62
C SER A 171 18.52 -24.55 40.41
N ALA A 172 18.10 -24.14 39.21
CA ALA A 172 18.71 -24.57 37.95
C ALA A 172 18.30 -23.61 36.81
N GLY A 173 19.17 -22.66 36.46
CA GLY A 173 19.06 -21.95 35.19
C GLY A 173 19.52 -22.85 34.04
N PRO A 174 18.91 -22.78 32.84
CA PRO A 174 19.37 -23.58 31.70
C PRO A 174 20.71 -23.03 31.20
N SER A 175 21.71 -23.92 31.17
CA SER A 175 22.92 -23.74 30.40
C SER A 175 22.74 -24.37 29.02
N ARG A 176 23.21 -23.63 28.00
CA ARG A 176 23.22 -23.86 26.55
C ARG A 176 21.99 -23.47 25.76
#